data_AF-A0A1J5TK34-F1
#
_entry.id   AF-A0A1J5TK34-F1
#
_cell.length_a   1.000
_cell.length_b   1.000
_cell.length_c   1.000
_cell.angle_alpha   90.00
_cell.angle_beta   90.00
_cell.angle_gamma   90.00
#
_symmetry.space_group_name_H-M   'P 1'
#
loop_
_entity.id
_entity.type
_entity.pdbx_description
1 polymer ?
#
loop_
_entity_poly.entity_id
_entity_poly.type
_entity_poly.pdbx_seq_one_letter_code
_entity_poly.pdbx_strand_id
1 'polypeptide(L)' 'MAEKVEKTGVTKEAGYLYYLGKDGHVWRTKMARGGKKTGGGPEKVADAGVTREDKFLYYIDK' A
#
# COMPACT_ATOMS: atom_id res chain seq x y z
N MET A 1 12.77 7.31 13.44
CA MET A 1 13.13 5.89 13.23
C MET A 1 11.83 5.16 12.97
N ALA A 2 11.79 4.24 12.00
CA ALA A 2 10.56 3.51 11.67
C ALA A 2 10.66 2.07 12.19
N GLU A 3 9.54 1.51 12.61
CA GLU A 3 9.44 0.15 13.13
C GLU A 3 8.73 -0.75 12.11
N LYS A 4 9.21 -2.00 12.00
CA LYS A 4 8.56 -3.03 11.19
C LYS A 4 7.43 -3.66 11.99
N VAL A 5 6.20 -3.30 11.64
CA VAL A 5 5.00 -3.78 12.33
C VAL A 5 4.48 -5.12 11.79
N GLU A 6 4.76 -5.47 10.54
CA GLU A 6 4.32 -6.73 9.91
C GLU A 6 5.19 -7.11 8.70
N LYS A 7 5.26 -8.40 8.36
CA LYS A 7 5.92 -8.93 7.15
C LYS A 7 4.88 -9.52 6.19
N THR A 8 4.67 -8.86 5.06
CA THR A 8 3.62 -9.23 4.09
C THR A 8 4.15 -9.94 2.83
N GLY A 9 5.47 -9.92 2.61
CA GLY A 9 6.08 -10.53 1.41
C GLY A 9 5.75 -9.85 0.09
N VAL A 10 5.22 -8.62 0.12
CA VAL A 10 4.82 -7.87 -1.09
C VAL A 10 6.04 -7.40 -1.86
N THR A 11 6.14 -7.79 -3.13
CA THR A 11 7.11 -7.24 -4.08
C THR A 11 6.49 -6.07 -4.83
N LYS A 12 7.20 -4.93 -4.87
CA LYS A 12 6.72 -3.73 -5.57
C LYS A 12 7.01 -3.79 -7.07
N GLU A 13 5.95 -3.67 -7.85
CA GLU A 13 6.03 -3.55 -9.30
C GLU A 13 6.10 -2.08 -9.74
N ALA A 14 6.88 -1.81 -10.77
CA ALA A 14 7.00 -0.48 -11.35
C ALA A 14 5.65 -0.03 -11.94
N GLY A 15 5.26 1.22 -11.65
CA GLY A 15 3.99 1.77 -12.16
C GLY A 15 2.80 1.62 -11.22
N TYR A 16 2.99 1.02 -10.04
CA TYR A 16 1.96 0.94 -9.01
C TYR A 16 2.30 1.78 -7.77
N LEU A 17 1.26 2.33 -7.14
CA LEU A 17 1.31 2.88 -5.80
C LEU A 17 0.83 1.81 -4.82
N TYR A 18 1.62 1.55 -3.80
CA TYR A 18 1.31 0.60 -2.72
C TYR A 18 0.98 1.36 -1.44
N TYR A 19 -0.06 0.93 -0.74
CA TYR A 19 -0.53 1.60 0.47
C TYR A 19 -1.24 0.60 1.39
N LEU A 20 -1.26 0.91 2.68
CA LEU A 20 -2.13 0.22 3.63
C LEU A 20 -3.58 0.67 3.38
N GLY A 21 -4.54 -0.24 3.35
CA GLY A 21 -5.96 0.03 3.22
C GLY A 21 -6.59 0.45 4.55
N LYS A 22 -7.85 0.89 4.51
CA LYS A 22 -8.62 1.19 5.73
C LYS A 22 -8.98 -0.08 6.52
N ASP A 23 -9.00 -1.20 5.82
CA ASP A 23 -9.18 -2.55 6.35
C ASP A 23 -7.91 -3.15 6.97
N GLY A 24 -6.78 -2.41 6.93
CA GLY A 24 -5.52 -2.89 7.49
C GLY A 24 -4.76 -3.87 6.60
N HIS A 25 -5.15 -4.04 5.33
CA HIS A 25 -4.46 -4.90 4.36
C HIS A 25 -3.61 -4.09 3.37
N VAL A 26 -2.73 -4.74 2.62
CA VAL A 26 -1.92 -4.05 1.61
C VAL A 26 -2.67 -4.02 0.29
N TRP A 27 -2.77 -2.83 -0.28
CA TRP A 27 -3.41 -2.57 -1.55
C TRP A 27 -2.43 -1.91 -2.52
N ARG A 28 -2.68 -2.11 -3.82
CA ARG A 28 -2.01 -1.37 -4.88
C ARG A 28 -3.00 -0.74 -5.85
N THR A 29 -2.57 0.32 -6.53
CA THR A 29 -3.31 0.90 -7.66
C THR A 29 -2.36 1.37 -8.75
N LYS A 30 -2.80 1.28 -10.01
CA LYS A 30 -1.98 1.69 -11.16
C LYS A 30 -1.87 3.21 -11.19
N MET A 31 -0.64 3.74 -11.17
CA MET A 31 -0.41 5.17 -11.14
C MET A 31 -0.90 5.86 -12.42
N ALA A 32 -1.52 7.01 -12.26
CA ALA A 32 -1.83 7.93 -13.34
C ALA A 32 -0.52 8.49 -13.92
N ARG A 33 -0.40 8.51 -15.25
CA ARG A 33 0.71 9.18 -15.94
C ARG A 33 0.13 10.27 -16.85
N GLY A 34 0.71 11.47 -16.77
CA GLY A 34 0.34 12.60 -17.64
C GLY A 34 -1.11 13.08 -17.48
N GLY A 35 -1.61 13.19 -16.23
CA GLY A 35 -2.96 13.70 -15.94
C GLY A 35 -4.11 12.78 -16.35
N LYS A 36 -3.82 11.59 -16.89
CA LYS A 36 -4.85 10.60 -17.23
C LYS A 36 -5.39 9.92 -15.98
N LYS A 37 -6.64 9.48 -16.02
CA LYS A 37 -7.23 8.65 -14.94
C LYS A 37 -6.41 7.37 -14.75
N THR A 38 -6.31 6.92 -13.50
CA THR A 38 -5.67 5.65 -13.13
C THR A 38 -6.39 4.50 -13.86
N GLY A 39 -5.63 3.71 -14.61
CA GLY A 39 -6.19 2.69 -15.52
C GLY A 39 -6.58 1.36 -14.84
N GLY A 40 -6.54 1.29 -13.51
CA GLY A 40 -6.90 0.10 -12.75
C GLY A 40 -7.41 0.50 -11.39
N GLY A 41 -8.50 -0.12 -10.96
CA GLY A 41 -9.02 0.03 -9.61
C GLY A 41 -8.01 -0.45 -8.55
N PRO A 42 -8.30 -0.22 -7.27
CA PRO A 42 -7.49 -0.77 -6.19
C PRO A 42 -7.55 -2.31 -6.18
N GLU A 43 -6.41 -2.95 -5.96
CA GLU A 43 -6.27 -4.41 -5.83
C GLU A 43 -5.63 -4.75 -4.48
N LYS A 44 -6.22 -5.69 -3.73
CA LYS A 44 -5.64 -6.20 -2.50
C LYS A 44 -4.54 -7.20 -2.85
N VAL A 45 -3.33 -6.99 -2.33
CA VAL A 45 -2.15 -7.79 -2.70
C VAL A 45 -1.55 -8.59 -1.55
N ALA A 46 -1.88 -8.24 -0.31
CA ALA A 46 -1.53 -9.06 0.85
C ALA A 46 -2.43 -8.76 2.05
N ASP A 47 -2.65 -9.78 2.88
CA ASP A 47 -3.28 -9.63 4.17
C ASP A 47 -2.23 -9.23 5.22
N ALA A 48 -2.29 -7.98 5.70
CA ALA A 48 -1.42 -7.50 6.79
C ALA A 48 -2.12 -7.49 8.15
N GLY A 49 -3.41 -7.14 8.21
CA GLY A 49 -4.17 -7.11 9.47
C GLY A 49 -3.71 -6.00 10.43
N VAL A 50 -3.08 -4.94 9.92
CA VAL A 50 -2.50 -3.87 10.74
C VAL A 50 -3.58 -2.87 11.15
N THR A 51 -3.72 -2.63 12.45
CA THR A 51 -4.55 -1.54 13.00
C THR A 51 -3.73 -0.27 13.05
N ARG A 52 -4.31 0.85 12.58
CA ARG A 52 -3.63 2.15 12.59
C ARG A 52 -3.84 2.85 13.91
N GLU A 53 -2.78 3.45 14.41
CA GLU A 53 -2.80 4.35 15.55
C GLU A 53 -2.70 5.80 15.10
N ASP A 54 -3.34 6.68 15.88
CA ASP A 54 -3.26 8.11 15.65
C ASP A 54 -1.83 8.61 15.87
N LYS A 55 -1.45 9.64 15.11
CA LYS A 55 -0.12 10.27 15.12
C LYS A 55 1.02 9.42 14.51
N PHE A 56 0.71 8.32 13.84
CA PHE A 56 1.68 7.52 13.09
C PHE A 56 1.46 7.60 11.57
N LEU A 57 2.56 7.44 10.82
CA LEU A 57 2.53 7.25 9.38
C LEU A 57 2.91 5.80 9.05
N TYR A 58 2.05 5.13 8.29
CA TYR A 58 2.28 3.77 7.83
C TYR A 58 2.66 3.78 6.36
N TYR A 59 3.68 3.01 6.00
CA TYR A 59 4.11 2.83 4.64
C TYR A 59 4.54 1.38 4.41
N ILE A 60 4.42 0.92 3.18
CA ILE A 60 4.94 -0.39 2.76
C ILE A 60 6.42 -0.18 2.44
N ASP A 61 7.33 -0.95 3.03
CA ASP A 61 8.76 -0.87 2.73
C ASP A 61 9.06 -1.34 1.30
N LYS A 62 10.27 -1.04 0.82
CA LYS A 62 10.67 -1.35 -0.57
C LYS A 62 11.12 -2.79 -0.69
#